data_AF-A0A7W1X0E2-F1
#
_entry.id   AF-A0A7W1X0E2-F1
#
_cell.length_a   1.000
_cell.length_b   1.000
_cell.length_c   1.000
_cell.angle_alpha   90.00
_cell.angle_beta   90.00
_cell.angle_gamma   90.00
#
_symmetry.space_group_name_H-M   'P 1'
#
loop_
_entity.id
_entity.type
_entity.pdbx_description
1 polymer ?
#
loop_
_entity_poly.entity_id
_entity_poly.type
_entity_poly.pdbx_seq_one_letter_code
_entity_poly.pdbx_strand_id
1 'polypeptide(L)'
;MSANKRVSVSAEMNAGFLVSADIRGHQVKIDQPEAARGSDQGPTPLEYFLFSLGGCICTIGRIAAMQQKINLRGMKVSVEGDYNPAGLLGKPSEDRTGFQQVQVSAEIDADMTDEEKLAFLDAICERCPLHDNIKLETRVTHSLVAPSCMA
;
A
#
# COMPACT_ATOMS: atom_id res chain seq x y z
N MET A 1 9.89 -26.02 2.55
CA MET A 1 10.29 -24.68 2.07
C MET A 1 9.16 -24.13 1.22
N SER A 2 8.75 -22.87 1.41
CA SER A 2 7.77 -22.25 0.51
C SER A 2 8.46 -21.84 -0.79
N ALA A 3 7.81 -22.06 -1.93
CA ALA A 3 8.28 -21.55 -3.21
C ALA A 3 8.01 -20.05 -3.34
N ASN A 4 8.79 -19.36 -4.17
CA ASN A 4 8.56 -17.96 -4.53
C ASN A 4 7.21 -17.83 -5.26
N LYS A 5 6.44 -16.81 -4.89
CA LYS A 5 5.19 -16.45 -5.58
C LYS A 5 5.43 -15.20 -6.41
N ARG A 6 4.95 -15.19 -7.65
CA ARG A 6 4.93 -13.99 -8.50
C ARG A 6 3.57 -13.34 -8.38
N VAL A 7 3.57 -12.03 -8.12
CA VAL A 7 2.39 -11.16 -8.21
C VAL A 7 2.63 -10.22 -9.39
N SER A 8 1.62 -10.03 -10.24
CA SER A 8 1.71 -9.16 -11.43
C SER A 8 0.40 -8.40 -11.60
N VAL A 9 0.52 -7.13 -11.99
CA VAL A 9 -0.59 -6.23 -12.31
C VAL A 9 -0.20 -5.45 -13.57
N SER A 10 -1.19 -5.15 -14.41
CA SER A 10 -1.07 -4.22 -15.53
C SER A 10 -2.06 -3.08 -15.29
N ALA A 11 -1.63 -1.85 -15.53
CA ALA A 11 -2.46 -0.66 -15.38
C ALA A 11 -2.43 0.15 -16.69
N GLU A 12 -3.57 0.72 -17.05
CA GLU A 12 -3.78 1.46 -18.29
C GLU A 12 -4.20 2.89 -17.99
N MET A 13 -3.56 3.84 -18.67
CA MET A 13 -3.91 5.25 -18.60
C MET A 13 -5.10 5.52 -19.51
N ASN A 14 -6.17 6.08 -18.95
CA ASN A 14 -7.36 6.53 -19.65
C ASN A 14 -7.27 8.04 -19.94
N ALA A 15 -8.40 8.69 -20.16
CA ALA A 15 -8.45 10.14 -20.32
C ALA A 15 -8.00 10.88 -19.04
N GLY A 16 -7.18 11.93 -19.22
CA GLY A 16 -6.68 12.73 -18.10
C GLY A 16 -5.70 11.95 -17.22
N PHE A 17 -5.92 11.97 -15.91
CA PHE A 17 -5.09 11.27 -14.91
C PHE A 17 -5.68 9.93 -14.47
N LEU A 18 -6.84 9.53 -15.00
CA LEU A 18 -7.51 8.30 -14.62
C LEU A 18 -6.71 7.09 -15.10
N VAL A 19 -6.35 6.21 -14.17
CA VAL A 19 -5.71 4.92 -14.43
C VAL A 19 -6.63 3.80 -13.98
N SER A 20 -6.78 2.76 -14.78
CA SER A 20 -7.58 1.58 -14.44
C SER A 20 -6.79 0.28 -14.56
N ALA A 21 -7.18 -0.72 -13.79
CA ALA A 21 -6.70 -2.08 -13.94
C ALA A 21 -7.81 -3.11 -13.62
N ASP A 22 -7.77 -4.25 -14.31
CA ASP A 22 -8.44 -5.47 -13.85
C ASP A 22 -7.41 -6.33 -13.09
N ILE A 23 -7.65 -6.53 -11.80
CA ILE A 23 -6.80 -7.38 -10.95
C ILE A 23 -7.64 -8.57 -10.52
N ARG A 24 -7.53 -9.69 -11.25
CA ARG A 24 -8.27 -10.93 -10.95
C ARG A 24 -9.80 -10.74 -10.94
N GLY A 25 -10.33 -9.90 -11.84
CA GLY A 25 -11.75 -9.54 -11.91
C GLY A 25 -12.16 -8.37 -11.02
N HIS A 26 -11.22 -7.80 -10.24
CA HIS A 26 -11.47 -6.60 -9.46
C HIS A 26 -11.09 -5.36 -10.27
N GLN A 27 -12.08 -4.53 -10.56
CA GLN A 27 -11.88 -3.25 -11.22
C GLN A 27 -11.36 -2.24 -10.20
N VAL A 28 -10.14 -1.76 -10.40
CA VAL A 28 -9.50 -0.75 -9.56
C VAL A 28 -9.21 0.51 -10.36
N LYS A 29 -9.30 1.66 -9.67
CA LYS A 29 -9.04 2.98 -10.24
C LYS A 29 -8.05 3.74 -9.38
N ILE A 30 -7.19 4.50 -10.04
CA ILE A 30 -6.37 5.54 -9.45
C ILE A 30 -6.66 6.83 -10.22
N ASP A 31 -6.74 7.96 -9.54
CA ASP A 31 -6.94 9.26 -10.18
C ASP A 31 -6.23 10.35 -9.38
N GLN A 32 -6.46 11.62 -9.73
CA GLN A 32 -6.07 12.78 -8.96
C GLN A 32 -7.33 13.57 -8.52
N PRO A 33 -7.25 14.31 -7.40
CA PRO A 33 -8.31 15.24 -7.01
C PRO A 33 -8.54 16.31 -8.09
N GLU A 34 -9.74 16.89 -8.12
CA GLU A 34 -10.07 17.99 -9.04
C GLU A 34 -9.10 19.18 -8.89
N ALA A 35 -8.67 19.48 -7.67
CA ALA A 35 -7.69 20.53 -7.37
C ALA A 35 -6.32 20.28 -8.04
N ALA A 36 -6.01 19.03 -8.34
CA ALA A 36 -4.82 18.60 -9.09
C ALA A 36 -5.14 18.28 -10.57
N ARG A 37 -6.30 18.73 -11.08
CA ARG A 37 -6.81 18.55 -12.45
C ARG A 37 -7.18 17.10 -12.81
N GLY A 38 -7.36 16.22 -11.83
CA GLY A 38 -7.97 14.90 -12.08
C GLY A 38 -9.49 14.95 -12.07
N SER A 39 -10.11 13.77 -12.15
CA SER A 39 -11.57 13.62 -12.11
C SER A 39 -12.10 13.03 -10.81
N ASP A 40 -11.24 12.87 -9.80
CA ASP A 40 -11.54 12.35 -8.47
C ASP A 40 -12.32 11.01 -8.48
N GLN A 41 -12.09 10.18 -9.50
CA GLN A 41 -12.79 8.89 -9.69
C GLN A 41 -12.18 7.72 -8.91
N GLY A 42 -11.07 7.98 -8.20
CA GLY A 42 -10.35 7.01 -7.40
C GLY A 42 -9.28 7.73 -6.57
N PRO A 43 -8.74 7.07 -5.54
CA PRO A 43 -7.71 7.68 -4.70
C PRO A 43 -6.43 7.88 -5.50
N THR A 44 -5.59 8.77 -5.02
CA THR A 44 -4.26 9.01 -5.58
C THR A 44 -3.37 7.76 -5.48
N PRO A 45 -2.32 7.64 -6.31
CA PRO A 45 -1.36 6.55 -6.17
C PRO A 45 -0.75 6.46 -4.76
N LEU A 46 -0.51 7.62 -4.11
CA LEU A 46 0.05 7.69 -2.77
C LEU A 46 -0.93 7.18 -1.71
N GLU A 47 -2.20 7.59 -1.77
CA GLU A 47 -3.25 7.08 -0.88
C GLU A 47 -3.49 5.58 -1.10
N TYR A 48 -3.52 5.12 -2.36
CA TYR A 48 -3.69 3.70 -2.68
C TYR A 48 -2.52 2.87 -2.11
N PHE A 49 -1.30 3.41 -2.14
CA PHE A 49 -0.13 2.77 -1.52
C PHE A 49 -0.28 2.65 0.00
N LEU A 50 -0.65 3.72 0.70
CA LEU A 50 -0.87 3.67 2.16
C LEU A 50 -2.06 2.76 2.53
N PHE A 51 -3.14 2.78 1.75
CA PHE A 51 -4.27 1.85 1.88
C PHE A 51 -3.80 0.40 1.75
N SER A 52 -2.93 0.11 0.77
CA SER A 52 -2.39 -1.23 0.57
C SER A 52 -1.59 -1.70 1.79
N LEU A 53 -0.78 -0.82 2.41
CA LEU A 53 -0.03 -1.12 3.63
C LEU A 53 -0.99 -1.46 4.79
N GLY A 54 -1.97 -0.59 5.06
CA GLY A 54 -2.97 -0.82 6.11
C GLY A 54 -3.76 -2.12 5.89
N GLY A 55 -4.18 -2.38 4.65
CA GLY A 55 -4.86 -3.61 4.27
C GLY A 55 -3.99 -4.85 4.46
N CYS A 56 -2.70 -4.77 4.16
CA CYS A 56 -1.75 -5.86 4.38
C CYS A 56 -1.58 -6.15 5.88
N ILE A 57 -1.41 -5.11 6.72
CA ILE A 57 -1.32 -5.26 8.18
C ILE A 57 -2.59 -5.89 8.75
N CYS A 58 -3.78 -5.41 8.37
CA CYS A 58 -5.05 -6.03 8.78
C CYS A 58 -5.15 -7.51 8.35
N THR A 59 -4.72 -7.84 7.13
CA THR A 59 -4.74 -9.20 6.60
C THR A 59 -3.82 -10.13 7.40
N ILE A 60 -2.58 -9.69 7.67
CA ILE A 60 -1.64 -10.44 8.50
C ILE A 60 -2.16 -10.55 9.94
N GLY A 61 -2.80 -9.51 10.49
CA GLY A 61 -3.42 -9.55 11.81
C GLY A 61 -4.50 -10.61 11.93
N ARG A 62 -5.38 -10.72 10.93
CA ARG A 62 -6.37 -11.82 10.88
C ARG A 62 -5.69 -13.19 10.84
N ILE A 63 -4.65 -13.36 10.02
CA ILE A 63 -3.89 -14.62 9.92
C ILE A 63 -3.23 -14.97 11.26
N ALA A 64 -2.56 -14.01 11.90
CA ALA A 64 -1.87 -14.19 13.17
C ALA A 64 -2.85 -14.54 14.28
N ALA A 65 -3.99 -13.84 14.38
CA ALA A 65 -5.04 -14.15 15.34
C ALA A 65 -5.56 -15.58 15.20
N MET A 66 -5.81 -16.04 13.96
CA MET A 66 -6.24 -17.42 13.70
C MET A 66 -5.19 -18.45 14.14
N GLN A 67 -3.91 -18.19 13.85
CA GLN A 67 -2.81 -19.08 14.23
C GLN A 67 -2.62 -19.17 15.75
N GLN A 68 -2.80 -18.06 16.45
CA GLN A 68 -2.63 -17.95 17.91
C GLN A 68 -3.93 -18.20 18.69
N LYS A 69 -5.05 -18.48 17.99
CA LYS A 69 -6.39 -18.66 18.58
C LYS A 69 -6.87 -17.45 19.38
N ILE A 70 -6.50 -16.25 18.95
CA ILE A 70 -6.97 -14.98 19.52
C ILE A 70 -8.34 -14.66 18.93
N ASN A 71 -9.31 -14.31 19.79
CA ASN A 71 -10.62 -13.83 19.37
C ASN A 71 -10.54 -12.36 18.91
N LEU A 72 -10.00 -12.12 17.72
CA LEU A 72 -9.92 -10.78 17.13
C LEU A 72 -11.27 -10.37 16.55
N ARG A 73 -12.02 -9.54 17.28
CA ARG A 73 -13.34 -9.04 16.87
C ARG A 73 -13.21 -7.98 15.77
N GLY A 74 -12.24 -7.08 15.89
CA GLY A 74 -12.02 -6.01 14.93
C GLY A 74 -10.59 -5.47 14.96
N MET A 75 -10.15 -4.92 13.84
CA MET A 75 -8.89 -4.19 13.73
C MET A 75 -9.06 -3.08 12.70
N LYS A 76 -8.68 -1.86 13.08
CA LYS A 76 -8.63 -0.69 12.19
C LYS A 76 -7.20 -0.18 12.20
N VAL A 77 -6.61 0.02 11.02
CA VAL A 77 -5.26 0.53 10.85
C VAL A 77 -5.33 1.86 10.13
N SER A 78 -4.74 2.90 10.71
CA SER A 78 -4.56 4.21 10.09
C SER A 78 -3.11 4.34 9.67
N VAL A 79 -2.89 4.82 8.45
CA VAL A 79 -1.56 5.00 7.87
C VAL A 79 -1.45 6.42 7.32
N GLU A 80 -0.44 7.16 7.78
CA GLU A 80 -0.14 8.52 7.35
C GLU A 80 1.26 8.57 6.76
N GLY A 81 1.47 9.38 5.73
CA GLY A 81 2.76 9.50 5.06
C GLY A 81 3.05 10.93 4.65
N ASP A 82 4.20 11.45 5.08
CA ASP A 82 4.67 12.79 4.74
C ASP A 82 5.60 12.72 3.53
N TYR A 83 5.38 13.55 2.52
CA TYR A 83 6.25 13.67 1.36
C TYR A 83 6.40 15.11 0.89
N ASN A 84 7.54 15.44 0.29
CA ASN A 84 7.75 16.72 -0.36
C ASN A 84 7.34 16.64 -1.84
N PRO A 85 6.34 17.41 -2.30
CA PRO A 85 5.88 17.35 -3.69
C PRO A 85 6.86 17.95 -4.71
N ALA A 86 7.95 18.61 -4.27
CA ALA A 86 8.92 19.22 -5.17
C ALA A 86 9.48 18.23 -6.20
N GLY A 87 9.95 17.07 -5.76
CA GLY A 87 10.50 16.04 -6.65
C GLY A 87 9.46 15.49 -7.63
N LEU A 88 8.22 15.27 -7.16
CA LEU A 88 7.09 14.86 -8.00
C LEU A 88 6.80 15.90 -9.10
N LEU A 89 6.94 17.19 -8.79
CA LEU A 89 6.70 18.31 -9.69
C LEU A 89 7.94 18.72 -10.51
N GLY A 90 9.03 17.93 -10.47
CA GLY A 90 10.26 18.21 -11.20
C GLY A 90 11.03 19.44 -10.71
N LYS A 91 10.78 19.89 -9.47
CA LYS A 91 11.51 20.98 -8.84
C LYS A 91 12.72 20.44 -8.07
N PRO A 92 13.85 21.19 -8.02
CA PRO A 92 15.00 20.79 -7.20
C PRO A 92 14.61 20.61 -5.73
N SER A 93 15.10 19.52 -5.12
CA SER A 93 14.99 19.23 -3.69
C SER A 93 16.10 18.27 -3.29
N GLU A 94 16.58 18.39 -2.05
CA GLU A 94 17.50 17.42 -1.44
C GLU A 94 16.74 16.22 -0.84
N ASP A 95 15.42 16.35 -0.67
CA ASP A 95 14.58 15.27 -0.15
C ASP A 95 14.41 14.15 -1.19
N ARG A 96 14.31 12.91 -0.71
CA ARG A 96 13.83 11.80 -1.57
C ARG A 96 12.43 12.12 -2.08
N THR A 97 12.10 11.69 -3.30
CA THR A 97 10.79 12.00 -3.91
C THR A 97 9.59 11.32 -3.22
N GLY A 98 9.82 10.16 -2.61
CA GLY A 98 8.78 9.41 -1.90
C GLY A 98 8.49 9.94 -0.48
N PHE A 99 7.82 9.11 0.32
CA PHE A 99 7.58 9.42 1.73
C PHE A 99 8.90 9.56 2.51
N GLN A 100 8.98 10.60 3.34
CA GLN A 100 10.06 10.81 4.31
C GLN A 100 9.81 9.98 5.57
N GLN A 101 8.54 9.88 5.97
CA GLN A 101 8.09 9.11 7.11
C GLN A 101 6.72 8.51 6.80
N VAL A 102 6.48 7.29 7.28
CA VAL A 102 5.18 6.65 7.29
C VAL A 102 4.86 6.26 8.74
N GLN A 103 3.70 6.67 9.23
CA GLN A 103 3.22 6.41 10.59
C GLN A 103 2.06 5.43 10.52
N VAL A 104 2.11 4.39 11.34
CA VAL A 104 1.06 3.37 11.44
C VAL A 104 0.52 3.38 12.86
N SER A 105 -0.80 3.47 13.00
CA SER A 105 -1.51 3.28 14.27
C SER A 105 -2.64 2.27 14.09
N ALA A 106 -2.99 1.55 15.16
CA ALA A 106 -4.04 0.54 15.09
C ALA A 106 -4.96 0.55 16.32
N GLU A 107 -6.25 0.38 16.07
CA GLU A 107 -7.26 0.05 17.07
C GLU A 107 -7.51 -1.46 16.99
N ILE A 108 -7.30 -2.19 18.10
CA ILE A 108 -7.44 -3.65 18.15
C ILE A 108 -8.50 -4.03 19.18
N ASP A 109 -9.57 -4.65 18.72
CA ASP A 109 -10.65 -5.19 19.55
C ASP A 109 -10.46 -6.71 19.74
N ALA A 110 -9.87 -7.07 20.88
CA ALA A 110 -9.61 -8.44 21.33
C ALA A 110 -9.47 -8.46 22.85
N ASP A 111 -9.59 -9.64 23.46
CA ASP A 111 -9.43 -9.86 24.90
C ASP A 111 -7.92 -9.93 25.26
N MET A 112 -7.28 -8.77 25.15
CA MET A 112 -5.84 -8.57 25.31
C MET A 112 -5.59 -7.26 26.07
N THR A 113 -4.53 -7.21 26.88
CA THR A 113 -4.05 -5.93 27.45
C THR A 113 -3.46 -5.04 26.36
N ASP A 114 -3.24 -3.76 26.67
CA ASP A 114 -2.65 -2.84 25.70
C ASP A 114 -1.21 -3.23 25.34
N GLU A 115 -0.45 -3.79 26.28
CA GLU A 115 0.89 -4.33 26.03
C GLU A 115 0.84 -5.55 25.10
N GLU A 116 -0.13 -6.44 25.30
CA GLU A 116 -0.32 -7.61 24.42
C GLU A 116 -0.75 -7.18 23.02
N LYS A 117 -1.62 -6.17 22.90
CA LYS A 117 -2.03 -5.61 21.60
C LYS A 117 -0.86 -4.96 20.87
N LEU A 118 0.00 -4.23 21.59
CA LEU A 118 1.19 -3.62 21.01
C LEU A 118 2.17 -4.70 20.53
N ALA A 119 2.45 -5.70 21.35
CA ALA A 119 3.31 -6.82 20.95
C ALA A 119 2.75 -7.60 19.75
N PHE A 120 1.43 -7.75 19.70
CA PHE A 120 0.74 -8.37 18.56
C PHE A 120 0.86 -7.51 17.29
N LEU A 121 0.67 -6.19 17.40
CA LEU A 121 0.86 -5.26 16.28
C LEU A 121 2.30 -5.30 15.76
N ASP A 122 3.30 -5.27 16.64
CA ASP A 122 4.71 -5.35 16.26
C ASP A 122 5.01 -6.63 15.49
N ALA A 123 4.50 -7.77 15.99
CA ALA A 123 4.66 -9.07 15.32
C ALA A 123 3.97 -9.13 13.95
N ILE A 124 2.84 -8.44 13.77
CA ILE A 124 2.13 -8.33 12.48
C ILE A 124 2.90 -7.46 11.50
N CYS A 125 3.38 -6.29 11.96
CA CYS A 125 4.15 -5.36 11.15
C CYS A 125 5.46 -6.01 10.67
N GLU A 126 6.16 -6.77 11.52
CA GLU A 126 7.38 -7.48 11.12
C GLU A 126 7.10 -8.63 10.12
N ARG A 127 5.87 -9.16 10.11
CA ARG A 127 5.44 -10.18 9.13
C ARG A 127 4.87 -9.59 7.84
N CYS A 128 4.62 -8.29 7.79
CA CYS A 128 3.93 -7.63 6.68
C CYS A 128 4.89 -7.38 5.51
N PRO A 129 4.68 -7.99 4.32
CA PRO A 129 5.58 -7.80 3.18
C PRO A 129 5.64 -6.35 2.68
N LEU A 130 4.56 -5.58 2.84
CA LEU A 130 4.57 -4.16 2.44
C LEU A 130 5.30 -3.29 3.46
N HIS A 131 5.23 -3.62 4.75
CA HIS A 131 6.04 -2.95 5.76
C HIS A 131 7.53 -3.22 5.52
N ASP A 132 7.91 -4.46 5.19
CA ASP A 132 9.27 -4.83 4.79
C ASP A 132 9.77 -4.02 3.58
N ASN A 133 8.99 -3.99 2.48
CA ASN A 133 9.32 -3.21 1.28
C ASN A 133 9.47 -1.70 1.51
N ILE A 134 8.86 -1.16 2.58
CA ILE A 134 8.98 0.26 2.96
C ILE A 134 10.19 0.49 3.87
N LYS A 135 10.41 -0.43 4.81
CA LYS A 135 11.50 -0.40 5.79
C LYS A 135 12.86 -0.65 5.15
N LEU A 136 12.90 -1.46 4.09
CA LEU A 136 14.13 -1.91 3.43
C LEU A 136 14.12 -1.57 1.93
N GLU A 137 15.32 -1.49 1.35
CA GLU A 137 15.46 -1.29 -0.09
C GLU A 137 15.11 -2.58 -0.85
N THR A 138 14.15 -2.48 -1.77
CA THR A 138 13.84 -3.54 -2.73
C THR A 138 14.34 -3.15 -4.11
N ARG A 139 15.09 -4.04 -4.78
CA ARG A 139 15.61 -3.77 -6.13
C ARG A 139 14.45 -3.60 -7.12
N VAL A 140 14.35 -2.42 -7.72
CA VAL A 140 13.43 -2.12 -8.82
C VAL A 140 14.21 -2.01 -10.13
N THR A 141 13.70 -2.65 -11.19
CA THR A 141 14.27 -2.59 -12.55
C THR A 141 13.18 -2.20 -13.54
N HIS A 142 13.53 -1.47 -14.60
CA HIS A 142 12.57 -1.01 -15.62
C HIS A 142 13.13 -1.22 -17.04
N SER A 143 12.23 -1.34 -18.01
CA SER A 143 12.55 -1.52 -19.43
C SER A 143 11.38 -1.04 -20.30
N LEU A 144 11.68 -0.55 -21.50
CA LEU A 144 10.66 -0.26 -22.51
C LEU A 144 10.33 -1.53 -23.31
N VAL A 145 9.04 -1.75 -23.58
CA VAL A 145 8.55 -2.79 -24.48
C VAL A 145 7.84 -2.15 -25.67
N ALA A 146 7.93 -2.76 -26.84
CA ALA A 146 7.20 -2.29 -28.01
C ALA A 146 5.68 -2.34 -27.73
N PRO A 147 4.87 -1.41 -28.29
CA PRO A 147 3.42 -1.49 -28.19
C PRO A 147 2.95 -2.86 -28.71
N SER A 148 2.02 -3.50 -27.98
CA SER A 148 1.30 -4.65 -28.52
C SER A 148 0.60 -4.21 -29.80
N CYS A 149 0.89 -4.85 -30.95
CA CYS A 149 0.12 -4.62 -32.16
C CYS A 149 -1.37 -4.77 -31.84
N MET A 150 -2.15 -3.72 -32.06
CA MET A 150 -3.61 -3.80 -32.02
C MET A 150 -4.03 -4.73 -33.16
N ALA A 151 -4.58 -5.90 -32.81
CA ALA A 151 -5.25 -6.79 -33.75
C ALA A 151 -6.69 -6.32 -33.97
#